data_AF-A0A746UE02-F1
#
_entry.id   AF-A0A746UE02-F1
#
_cell.length_a   1.000
_cell.length_b   1.000
_cell.length_c   1.000
_cell.angle_alpha   90.00
_cell.angle_beta   90.00
_cell.angle_gamma   90.00
#
_symmetry.space_group_name_H-M   'P 1'
#
loop_
_entity.id
_entity.type
_entity.pdbx_description
1 polymer ?
#
loop_
_entity_poly.entity_id
_entity_poly.type
_entity_poly.pdbx_seq_one_letter_code
_entity_poly.pdbx_strand_id
1 'polypeptide(L)'
;MMKPRSSYSKTAFILLFSVFLVAAVTKAKSSLPDITLEQAKEINADNTVIFLFRHGERCDRSDMPCYSDKSGITITGTEKAQQEGIKFATIFSEYDIYSSNAVRTIQTAK
;
A
#
# COMPACT_ATOMS: atom_id res chain seq x y z
N MET A 1 -48.66 -20.02 -35.08
CA MET A 1 -47.94 -20.90 -34.12
C MET A 1 -47.13 -20.02 -33.18
N MET A 2 -47.72 -19.57 -32.06
CA MET A 2 -47.11 -18.61 -31.13
C MET A 2 -46.41 -19.37 -30.00
N LYS A 3 -45.08 -19.23 -29.90
CA LYS A 3 -44.26 -19.80 -28.82
C LYS A 3 -44.62 -19.10 -27.49
N PRO A 4 -44.77 -19.82 -26.36
CA PRO A 4 -45.26 -19.24 -25.12
C PRO A 4 -44.31 -18.16 -24.58
N ARG A 5 -44.86 -16.94 -24.47
CA ARG A 5 -44.19 -15.69 -24.04
C ARG A 5 -43.56 -15.79 -22.63
N SER A 6 -43.98 -16.77 -21.82
CA SER A 6 -43.52 -17.02 -20.46
C SER A 6 -42.06 -17.52 -20.37
N SER A 7 -41.61 -18.34 -21.33
CA SER A 7 -40.26 -18.93 -21.28
C SER A 7 -39.16 -17.89 -21.58
N TYR A 8 -39.43 -16.99 -22.54
CA TYR A 8 -38.52 -15.89 -22.91
C TYR A 8 -38.31 -14.87 -21.79
N SER A 9 -39.32 -14.61 -20.96
CA SER A 9 -39.21 -13.67 -19.84
C SER A 9 -38.33 -14.23 -18.71
N LYS A 10 -38.43 -15.54 -18.43
CA LYS A 10 -37.60 -16.20 -17.40
C LYS A 10 -36.13 -16.27 -17.80
N THR A 11 -35.84 -16.61 -19.06
CA THR A 11 -34.45 -16.66 -19.57
C THR A 11 -33.81 -15.28 -19.60
N ALA A 12 -34.56 -14.24 -20.01
CA ALA A 12 -34.09 -12.86 -19.98
C ALA A 12 -33.77 -12.40 -18.54
N PHE A 13 -34.60 -12.75 -17.57
CA PHE A 13 -34.37 -12.40 -16.16
C PHE A 13 -33.11 -13.09 -15.59
N ILE A 14 -32.91 -14.37 -15.90
CA ILE A 14 -31.71 -15.12 -15.48
C ILE A 14 -30.44 -14.52 -16.10
N LEU A 15 -30.48 -14.14 -17.37
CA LEU A 15 -29.35 -13.49 -18.05
C LEU A 15 -29.04 -12.12 -17.46
N LEU A 16 -30.05 -11.30 -17.20
CA LEU A 16 -29.86 -9.99 -16.57
C LEU A 16 -29.32 -10.12 -15.14
N PHE A 17 -29.84 -11.08 -14.37
CA PHE A 17 -29.40 -11.34 -13.00
C PHE A 17 -27.96 -11.89 -12.96
N SER A 18 -27.59 -12.78 -13.88
CA SER A 18 -26.22 -13.28 -13.99
C SER A 18 -25.23 -12.20 -14.43
N VAL A 19 -25.59 -11.34 -15.38
CA VAL A 19 -24.78 -10.17 -15.74
C VAL A 19 -24.62 -9.21 -14.55
N PHE A 20 -25.70 -8.97 -13.80
CA PHE A 20 -25.66 -8.15 -12.59
C PHE A 20 -24.76 -8.76 -11.50
N LEU A 21 -24.87 -10.07 -11.25
CA LEU A 21 -23.99 -10.79 -10.31
C LEU A 21 -22.52 -10.68 -10.71
N VAL A 22 -22.20 -10.89 -11.99
CA VAL A 22 -20.81 -10.76 -12.48
C VAL A 22 -20.30 -9.32 -12.34
N ALA A 23 -21.13 -8.31 -12.62
CA ALA A 23 -20.77 -6.90 -12.43
C ALA A 23 -20.57 -6.54 -10.94
N ALA A 24 -21.41 -7.07 -10.04
CA ALA A 24 -21.28 -6.86 -8.60
C ALA A 24 -19.98 -7.50 -8.05
N VAL A 25 -19.64 -8.72 -8.49
CA VAL A 25 -18.43 -9.43 -8.07
C VAL A 25 -17.17 -8.76 -8.62
N THR A 26 -17.18 -8.24 -9.85
CA THR A 26 -16.00 -7.56 -10.44
C THR A 26 -15.71 -6.20 -9.79
N LYS A 27 -16.72 -5.48 -9.31
CA LYS A 27 -16.54 -4.26 -8.50
C LYS A 27 -16.09 -4.53 -7.06
N ALA A 28 -16.27 -5.75 -6.56
CA ALA A 28 -15.85 -6.16 -5.23
C ALA A 28 -14.36 -6.54 -5.12
N LYS A 29 -13.52 -6.19 -6.12
CA LYS A 29 -12.06 -6.20 -5.92
C LYS A 29 -11.70 -5.07 -4.96
N SER A 30 -11.74 -5.41 -3.68
CA SER A 30 -11.33 -4.59 -2.55
C SER A 30 -9.86 -4.23 -2.69
N SER A 31 -9.56 -3.13 -3.38
CA SER A 31 -8.35 -2.37 -3.04
C SER A 31 -8.55 -1.93 -1.60
N LEU A 32 -7.60 -2.24 -0.73
CA LEU A 32 -7.58 -1.62 0.59
C LEU A 32 -7.65 -0.11 0.38
N PRO A 33 -8.42 0.62 1.21
CA PRO A 33 -8.44 2.07 1.13
C PRO A 33 -7.01 2.58 1.29
N ASP A 34 -6.57 3.43 0.38
CA ASP A 34 -5.29 4.11 0.52
C ASP A 34 -5.41 5.10 1.69
N ILE A 35 -4.60 4.91 2.73
CA ILE A 35 -4.61 5.75 3.92
C ILE A 35 -3.47 6.75 3.78
N THR A 36 -3.82 8.03 3.70
CA THR A 36 -2.85 9.12 3.72
C THR A 36 -2.25 9.29 5.13
N LEU A 37 -1.07 9.91 5.24
CA LEU A 37 -0.45 10.17 6.55
C LEU A 37 -1.32 11.07 7.44
N GLU A 38 -2.09 12.00 6.86
CA GLU A 38 -3.03 12.84 7.61
C GLU A 38 -4.19 12.02 8.19
N GLN A 39 -4.76 11.11 7.40
CA GLN A 39 -5.77 10.18 7.90
C GLN A 39 -5.19 9.25 8.96
N ALA A 40 -3.93 8.80 8.80
CA ALA A 40 -3.25 8.01 9.82
C ALA A 40 -3.02 8.81 11.12
N LYS A 41 -2.79 10.13 11.04
CA LYS A 41 -2.71 11.02 12.21
C LYS A 41 -4.05 11.13 12.94
N GLU A 42 -5.15 11.28 12.21
CA GLU A 42 -6.50 11.27 12.79
C GLU A 42 -6.79 9.94 13.50
N ILE A 43 -6.43 8.80 12.88
CA ILE A 43 -6.57 7.48 13.49
C ILE A 43 -5.70 7.36 14.75
N ASN A 44 -4.45 7.87 14.70
CA ASN A 44 -3.50 7.79 15.80
C ASN A 44 -3.87 8.66 17.01
N ALA A 45 -4.84 9.59 16.88
CA ALA A 45 -5.29 10.40 18.00
C ALA A 45 -5.92 9.55 19.12
N ASP A 46 -6.65 8.49 18.74
CA ASP A 46 -7.36 7.60 19.66
C ASP A 46 -6.86 6.15 19.63
N ASN A 47 -5.84 5.84 18.81
CA ASN A 47 -5.34 4.48 18.59
C ASN A 47 -3.82 4.45 18.52
N THR A 48 -3.21 3.31 18.84
CA THR A 48 -1.80 3.06 18.48
C THR A 48 -1.71 2.64 17.02
N VAL A 49 -1.02 3.44 16.20
CA VAL A 49 -0.76 3.10 14.80
C VAL A 49 0.68 2.61 14.63
N ILE A 50 0.83 1.47 13.95
CA ILE A 50 2.14 0.93 13.57
C ILE A 50 2.37 1.20 12.08
N PHE A 51 3.44 1.93 11.77
CA PHE A 51 3.87 2.19 10.41
C PHE A 51 4.96 1.20 10.00
N LEU A 52 4.82 0.61 8.81
CA LEU A 52 5.80 -0.31 8.25
C LEU A 52 6.46 0.31 7.02
N PHE A 53 7.71 0.74 7.21
CA PHE A 53 8.55 1.21 6.12
C PHE A 53 9.46 0.08 5.63
N ARG A 54 9.61 -0.02 4.31
CA ARG A 54 10.69 -0.82 3.73
C ARG A 54 11.99 -0.04 3.82
N HIS A 55 13.11 -0.76 3.79
CA HIS A 55 14.42 -0.14 3.64
C HIS A 55 14.51 0.66 2.32
N GLY A 56 15.39 1.65 2.28
CA GLY A 56 15.76 2.37 1.06
C GLY A 56 16.32 1.45 -0.03
N GLU A 57 16.55 1.99 -1.22
CA GLU A 57 17.10 1.24 -2.35
C GLU A 57 18.41 0.54 -1.95
N ARG A 58 18.49 -0.77 -2.17
CA ARG A 58 19.65 -1.59 -1.78
C ARG A 58 20.83 -1.34 -2.70
N CYS A 59 22.05 -1.26 -2.13
CA CYS A 59 23.24 -1.11 -2.97
C CYS A 59 23.70 -2.41 -3.67
N ASP A 60 23.42 -3.58 -3.12
CA ASP A 60 23.76 -4.86 -3.75
C ASP A 60 22.84 -5.26 -4.91
N ARG A 61 21.80 -4.45 -5.19
CA ARG A 61 20.79 -4.69 -6.23
C ARG A 61 20.62 -3.50 -7.18
N SER A 62 21.55 -2.55 -7.15
CA SER A 62 21.50 -1.31 -7.92
C SER A 62 22.89 -0.97 -8.42
N ASP A 63 22.94 -0.30 -9.58
CA ASP A 63 24.17 0.28 -10.13
C ASP A 63 24.45 1.69 -9.56
N MET A 64 23.56 2.20 -8.71
CA MET A 64 23.74 3.48 -8.05
C MET A 64 24.85 3.43 -6.99
N PRO A 65 25.56 4.56 -6.74
CA PRO A 65 26.60 4.61 -5.71
C PRO A 65 26.08 4.19 -4.33
N CYS A 66 26.86 3.36 -3.63
CA CYS A 66 26.55 3.00 -2.24
C CYS A 66 26.77 4.20 -1.32
N TYR A 67 25.92 4.35 -0.31
CA TYR A 67 26.18 5.27 0.79
C TYR A 67 27.40 4.86 1.62
N SER A 68 27.58 3.55 1.80
CA SER A 68 28.69 2.94 2.52
C SER A 68 28.92 1.52 2.00
N ASP A 69 28.77 0.49 2.84
CA ASP A 69 28.92 -0.91 2.47
C ASP A 69 27.84 -1.43 1.49
N LYS A 70 28.20 -2.44 0.69
CA LYS A 70 27.30 -3.07 -0.30
C LYS A 70 26.05 -3.70 0.32
N SER A 71 26.09 -4.12 1.58
CA SER A 71 24.91 -4.64 2.31
C SER A 71 23.89 -3.57 2.72
N GLY A 72 24.23 -2.29 2.53
CA GLY A 72 23.43 -1.12 2.86
C GLY A 72 22.53 -0.63 1.73
N ILE A 73 22.23 0.67 1.77
CA ILE A 73 21.43 1.39 0.77
C ILE A 73 22.30 2.29 -0.13
N THR A 74 21.74 2.71 -1.25
CA THR A 74 22.37 3.66 -2.17
C THR A 74 22.36 5.08 -1.59
N ILE A 75 23.16 5.99 -2.16
CA ILE A 75 23.12 7.41 -1.78
C ILE A 75 21.70 7.96 -1.99
N THR A 76 21.12 7.74 -3.17
CA THR A 76 19.74 8.16 -3.48
C THR A 76 18.70 7.51 -2.57
N GLY A 77 18.90 6.24 -2.20
CA GLY A 77 18.07 5.55 -1.21
C GLY A 77 18.12 6.21 0.17
N THR A 78 19.29 6.72 0.56
CA THR A 78 19.49 7.47 1.82
C THR A 78 18.78 8.81 1.78
N GLU A 79 18.98 9.58 0.72
CA GLU A 79 18.33 10.89 0.53
C GLU A 79 16.81 10.76 0.57
N LYS A 80 16.26 9.75 -0.11
CA LYS A 80 14.82 9.48 -0.10
C LYS A 80 14.32 9.10 1.29
N ALA A 81 15.05 8.23 2.01
CA ALA A 81 14.69 7.86 3.38
C ALA A 81 14.64 9.08 4.32
N GLN A 82 15.65 9.95 4.23
CA GLN A 82 15.70 11.19 5.00
C GLN A 82 14.55 12.14 4.66
N GLN A 83 14.25 12.34 3.37
CA GLN A 83 13.14 13.20 2.95
C GLN A 83 11.79 12.68 3.45
N GLU A 84 11.54 11.38 3.36
CA GLU A 84 10.30 10.79 3.89
C GLU A 84 10.25 10.84 5.42
N GLY A 85 11.38 10.62 6.11
CA GLY A 85 11.49 10.76 7.56
C GLY A 85 11.21 12.19 8.04
N ILE A 86 11.73 13.21 7.34
CA ILE A 86 11.45 14.62 7.62
C ILE A 86 9.95 14.90 7.47
N LYS A 87 9.32 14.48 6.36
CA LYS A 87 7.88 14.65 6.16
C LYS A 87 7.07 13.95 7.26
N PHE A 88 7.42 12.71 7.60
CA PHE A 88 6.76 11.96 8.66
C PHE A 88 6.84 12.69 10.00
N ALA A 89 8.02 13.20 10.37
CA ALA A 89 8.24 13.95 11.60
C ALA A 89 7.49 15.29 11.67
N THR A 90 7.07 15.87 10.53
CA THR A 90 6.18 17.05 10.55
C THR A 90 4.74 16.71 10.94
N ILE A 91 4.34 15.45 10.78
CA ILE A 91 2.96 14.98 11.00
C ILE A 91 2.84 14.33 12.38
N PHE A 92 3.82 13.50 12.76
CA PHE A 92 3.89 12.76 14.02
C PHE A 92 5.08 13.27 14.85
N SER A 93 4.82 13.75 16.07
CA SER A 93 5.86 14.28 16.96
C SER A 93 6.37 13.28 18.01
N GLU A 94 5.61 12.21 18.28
CA GLU A 94 5.94 11.20 19.28
C GLU A 94 5.80 9.80 18.67
N TYR A 95 6.92 9.11 18.51
CA TYR A 95 6.98 7.75 17.98
C TYR A 95 8.31 7.08 18.31
N ASP A 96 8.29 5.75 18.36
CA ASP A 96 9.49 4.92 18.44
C ASP A 96 9.87 4.39 17.06
N ILE A 97 11.17 4.27 16.80
CA ILE A 97 11.70 3.69 15.56
C ILE A 97 12.33 2.33 15.87
N TYR A 98 11.85 1.30 15.19
CA TYR A 98 12.41 -0.05 15.25
C TYR A 98 13.00 -0.44 13.90
N SER A 99 14.15 -1.10 13.92
CA SER A 99 14.75 -1.66 12.71
C SER A 99 15.34 -3.04 13.01
N SER A 100 15.46 -3.88 11.97
CA SER A 100 16.22 -5.12 12.09
C SER A 100 17.72 -4.83 12.18
N ASN A 101 18.51 -5.83 12.56
CA ASN A 101 19.97 -5.73 12.61
C ASN A 101 20.65 -5.66 11.22
N ALA A 102 19.89 -5.64 10.13
CA ALA A 102 20.44 -5.49 8.78
C ALA A 102 20.92 -4.05 8.53
N VAL A 103 22.12 -3.90 7.95
CA VAL A 103 22.73 -2.59 7.64
C VAL A 103 21.76 -1.67 6.87
N ARG A 104 21.08 -2.20 5.84
CA ARG A 104 20.09 -1.43 5.06
C ARG A 104 18.92 -0.88 5.88
N THR A 105 18.42 -1.60 6.89
CA THR A 105 17.31 -1.09 7.73
C THR A 105 17.82 -0.08 8.76
N ILE A 106 19.01 -0.32 9.32
CA ILE A 106 19.66 0.62 10.23
C ILE A 106 19.95 1.95 9.51
N GLN A 107 20.47 1.91 8.28
CA GLN A 107 20.74 3.12 7.49
C GLN A 107 19.48 3.86 7.08
N THR A 108 18.37 3.15 6.83
CA THR A 108 17.08 3.79 6.49
C THR A 108 16.46 4.48 7.71
N ALA A 109 16.68 3.94 8.92
CA ALA A 109 16.12 4.43 10.17
C ALA A 109 16.93 5.57 10.83
N LYS A 110 18.06 5.97 10.23
CA LYS A 110 18.92 7.07 10.68
C LYS A 110 18.50 8.38 10.06
#